data_AF-A0A151K024-F1
#
_entry.id   AF-A0A151K024-F1
#
_cell.length_a   1.000
_cell.length_b   1.000
_cell.length_c   1.000
_cell.angle_alpha   90.00
_cell.angle_beta   90.00
_cell.angle_gamma   90.00
#
_symmetry.space_group_name_H-M   'P 1'
#
loop_
_entity.id
_entity.type
_entity.pdbx_description
1 polymer ?
#
loop_
_entity_poly.entity_id
_entity_poly.type
_entity_poly.pdbx_seq_one_letter_code
_entity_poly.pdbx_strand_id
1 'polypeptide(L)'
;MQNEKIRMTLFSSLRSMYTMAYIYFTVMTALVLTYFAPSYIIIIRHFLSHFHLTTNYTLPLTKGFGYFWTVPDNFLYHFHLVYETSMVILSCTTATSVDSMFGFYIYQFTSTIRAMTFKLTNPPLTEKFSNLLRICVAKHQRLLQCRQTLELVYGPIIFWHIIINAVHLCALIYDTMLVCEYIS
;
A
#
# COMPACT_ATOMS: atom_id res chain seq x y z
N MET A 1 -6.77 27.57 24.99
CA MET A 1 -7.65 27.42 23.80
C MET A 1 -6.91 27.33 22.47
N GLN A 2 -5.99 28.24 22.09
CA GLN A 2 -5.37 28.23 20.75
C GLN A 2 -4.40 27.05 20.50
N ASN A 3 -3.57 26.72 21.49
CA ASN A 3 -2.69 25.53 21.47
C ASN A 3 -3.47 24.21 21.36
N GLU A 4 -4.67 24.17 21.93
CA GLU A 4 -5.57 23.02 21.90
C GLU A 4 -6.23 22.83 20.53
N LYS A 5 -6.62 23.93 19.88
CA LYS A 5 -7.17 23.93 18.51
C LYS A 5 -6.16 23.36 17.51
N ILE A 6 -4.88 23.72 17.63
CA ILE A 6 -3.82 23.25 16.73
C ILE A 6 -3.43 21.81 17.01
N ARG A 7 -3.36 21.42 18.29
CA ARG A 7 -3.23 20.03 18.67
C ARG A 7 -4.35 19.20 18.04
N MET A 8 -5.59 19.70 18.10
CA MET A 8 -6.75 19.07 17.47
C MET A 8 -6.64 19.00 15.93
N THR A 9 -6.14 20.04 15.26
CA THR A 9 -5.90 20.02 13.80
C THR A 9 -4.78 19.05 13.40
N LEU A 10 -3.71 18.96 14.19
CA LEU A 10 -2.57 18.06 13.97
C LEU A 10 -2.99 16.59 14.13
N PHE A 11 -3.72 16.29 15.21
CA PHE A 11 -4.26 14.96 15.50
C PHE A 11 -5.39 14.57 14.54
N SER A 12 -6.19 15.54 14.08
CA SER A 12 -7.20 15.30 13.03
C SER A 12 -6.55 14.82 11.72
N SER A 13 -5.45 15.47 11.31
CA SER A 13 -4.69 15.05 10.13
C SER A 13 -4.01 13.68 10.32
N LEU A 14 -3.58 13.33 11.54
CA LEU A 14 -3.05 12.00 11.85
C LEU A 14 -4.13 10.93 11.73
N ARG A 15 -5.30 11.20 12.32
CA ARG A 15 -6.47 10.31 12.26
C ARG A 15 -6.87 10.06 10.81
N SER A 16 -6.94 11.11 9.99
CA SER A 16 -7.25 10.97 8.57
C SER A 16 -6.24 10.05 7.86
N MET A 17 -4.94 10.27 8.04
CA MET A 17 -3.91 9.43 7.43
C MET A 17 -4.01 7.96 7.86
N TYR A 18 -4.19 7.71 9.16
CA TYR A 18 -4.36 6.36 9.69
C TYR A 18 -5.62 5.68 9.13
N THR A 19 -6.74 6.40 9.07
CA THR A 19 -7.98 5.89 8.49
C THR A 19 -7.79 5.53 7.01
N MET A 20 -7.11 6.37 6.22
CA MET A 20 -6.85 6.08 4.81
C MET A 20 -5.95 4.84 4.63
N ALA A 21 -4.89 4.71 5.43
CA ALA A 21 -4.01 3.54 5.40
C ALA A 21 -4.76 2.25 5.80
N TYR A 22 -5.60 2.31 6.84
CA TYR A 22 -6.40 1.17 7.28
C TYR A 22 -7.44 0.74 6.24
N ILE A 23 -8.14 1.71 5.62
CA ILE A 23 -9.09 1.44 4.53
C ILE A 23 -8.36 0.79 3.37
N TYR A 24 -7.22 1.35 2.95
CA TYR A 24 -6.43 0.80 1.84
C TYR A 24 -5.99 -0.65 2.11
N PHE A 25 -5.44 -0.92 3.29
CA PHE A 25 -5.05 -2.27 3.71
C PHE A 25 -6.23 -3.25 3.71
N THR A 26 -7.38 -2.83 4.24
CA THR A 26 -8.60 -3.66 4.30
C THR A 26 -9.12 -3.98 2.91
N VAL A 27 -9.17 -2.99 2.02
CA VAL A 27 -9.62 -3.17 0.62
C VAL A 27 -8.67 -4.12 -0.12
N MET A 28 -7.36 -3.91 -0.03
CA MET A 28 -6.38 -4.78 -0.69
C MET A 28 -6.45 -6.22 -0.18
N THR A 29 -6.62 -6.41 1.13
CA THR A 29 -6.77 -7.75 1.72
C THR A 29 -8.05 -8.42 1.24
N ALA A 30 -9.18 -7.69 1.20
CA ALA A 30 -10.45 -8.21 0.72
C ALA A 30 -10.40 -8.62 -0.77
N LEU A 31 -9.70 -7.85 -1.60
CA LEU A 31 -9.49 -8.17 -3.02
C LEU A 31 -8.69 -9.48 -3.19
N VAL A 32 -7.58 -9.63 -2.46
CA VAL A 32 -6.78 -10.86 -2.49
C VAL A 32 -7.62 -12.06 -2.04
N LEU A 33 -8.35 -11.94 -0.93
CA LEU A 33 -9.21 -13.01 -0.43
C LEU A 33 -10.26 -13.42 -1.47
N THR A 34 -10.94 -12.44 -2.08
CA THR A 34 -11.98 -12.69 -3.09
C THR A 34 -11.40 -13.37 -4.33
N TYR A 35 -10.20 -12.97 -4.75
CA TYR A 35 -9.52 -13.54 -5.91
C TYR A 35 -9.13 -15.01 -5.70
N PHE A 36 -8.65 -15.38 -4.51
CA PHE A 36 -8.24 -16.75 -4.19
C PHE A 36 -9.39 -17.65 -3.71
N ALA A 37 -10.51 -17.08 -3.24
CA ALA A 37 -11.62 -17.82 -2.66
C ALA A 37 -12.14 -19.00 -3.50
N PRO A 38 -12.32 -18.89 -4.84
CA PRO A 38 -12.87 -20.00 -5.63
C PRO A 38 -12.05 -21.29 -5.53
N SER A 39 -10.71 -21.18 -5.56
CA SER A 39 -9.80 -22.34 -5.48
C SER A 39 -9.94 -23.05 -4.14
N TYR A 40 -9.97 -22.29 -3.04
CA TYR A 40 -10.11 -22.86 -1.70
C TYR A 40 -11.51 -23.44 -1.45
N ILE A 41 -12.57 -22.79 -1.96
CA ILE A 41 -13.95 -23.29 -1.84
C ILE A 41 -14.10 -24.65 -2.52
N ILE A 42 -13.52 -24.84 -3.72
CA ILE A 42 -13.57 -26.12 -4.46
C ILE A 42 -12.89 -27.23 -3.64
N ILE A 43 -11.70 -26.96 -3.09
CA ILE A 43 -10.96 -27.92 -2.26
C ILE A 43 -11.77 -28.32 -1.03
N ILE A 44 -12.28 -27.33 -0.29
CA ILE A 44 -13.03 -27.57 0.96
C ILE A 44 -14.32 -28.36 0.68
N ARG A 45 -15.08 -27.97 -0.34
CA ARG A 45 -16.33 -28.64 -0.71
C ARG A 45 -16.10 -30.09 -1.12
N HIS A 46 -15.06 -30.35 -1.91
CA HIS A 46 -14.75 -31.71 -2.36
C HIS A 46 -14.22 -32.58 -1.21
N PHE A 47 -13.39 -32.01 -0.33
CA PHE A 47 -12.93 -32.69 0.88
C PHE A 47 -14.07 -33.09 1.81
N LEU A 48 -15.04 -32.20 2.04
CA LEU A 48 -16.22 -32.49 2.86
C LEU A 48 -17.15 -33.54 2.24
N SER A 49 -17.26 -33.58 0.91
CA SER A 49 -18.16 -34.49 0.19
C SER A 49 -17.60 -35.89 0.00
N HIS A 50 -16.30 -36.00 -0.30
CA HIS A 50 -15.67 -37.26 -0.74
C HIS A 50 -14.48 -37.69 0.12
N PHE A 51 -14.14 -36.93 1.18
CA PHE A 51 -12.96 -37.19 2.02
C PHE A 51 -11.64 -37.29 1.22
N HIS A 52 -11.61 -36.67 0.04
CA HIS A 52 -10.48 -36.71 -0.88
C HIS A 52 -10.11 -35.31 -1.35
N LEU A 53 -8.81 -35.03 -1.48
CA LEU A 53 -8.28 -33.77 -1.98
C LEU A 53 -8.38 -33.75 -3.52
N THR A 54 -9.09 -32.78 -4.09
CA THR A 54 -9.21 -32.62 -5.54
C THR A 54 -8.18 -31.62 -6.06
N THR A 55 -7.61 -31.89 -7.23
CA THR A 55 -6.78 -30.96 -8.00
C THR A 55 -7.55 -30.29 -9.15
N ASN A 56 -8.87 -30.49 -9.22
CA ASN A 56 -9.77 -29.90 -10.23
C ASN A 56 -10.10 -28.41 -9.93
N TYR A 57 -9.09 -27.60 -9.68
CA TYR A 57 -9.21 -26.15 -9.53
C TYR A 57 -8.05 -25.48 -10.27
N THR A 58 -8.27 -24.29 -10.82
CA THR A 58 -7.24 -23.56 -11.57
C THR A 58 -6.38 -22.73 -10.62
N LEU A 59 -5.06 -22.84 -10.72
CA LEU A 59 -4.12 -21.96 -10.03
C LEU A 59 -4.41 -20.49 -10.40
N PRO A 60 -4.74 -19.60 -9.44
CA PRO A 60 -5.24 -18.27 -9.73
C PRO A 60 -4.28 -17.43 -10.58
N LEU A 61 -2.99 -17.45 -10.26
CA LEU A 61 -2.00 -16.64 -10.98
C LEU A 61 -1.53 -17.30 -12.26
N THR A 62 -0.94 -18.48 -12.14
CA THR A 62 -0.25 -19.11 -13.27
C THR A 62 -1.21 -19.79 -14.23
N LYS A 63 -2.46 -20.04 -13.82
CA LYS A 63 -3.46 -20.82 -14.57
C LYS A 63 -2.94 -22.16 -15.07
N GLY A 64 -1.89 -22.70 -14.44
CA GLY A 64 -1.19 -23.91 -14.87
C GLY A 64 -0.09 -23.72 -15.94
N PHE A 65 0.08 -22.51 -16.49
CA PHE A 65 1.01 -22.22 -17.60
C PHE A 65 2.27 -21.44 -17.22
N GLY A 66 2.37 -20.96 -15.97
CA GLY A 66 3.43 -20.05 -15.54
C GLY A 66 4.72 -20.70 -15.01
N TYR A 67 4.80 -22.03 -14.93
CA TYR A 67 5.96 -22.75 -14.40
C TYR A 67 6.85 -23.30 -15.52
N PHE A 68 8.18 -23.27 -15.33
CA PHE A 68 9.15 -23.89 -16.25
C PHE A 68 9.11 -25.43 -16.24
N TRP A 69 8.36 -26.01 -15.30
CA TRP A 69 8.14 -27.45 -15.17
C TRP A 69 6.66 -27.77 -15.21
N THR A 70 6.32 -29.00 -15.59
CA THR A 70 4.96 -29.51 -15.54
C THR A 70 4.50 -29.60 -14.10
N VAL A 71 3.45 -28.87 -13.74
CA VAL A 71 2.86 -28.93 -12.40
C VAL A 71 2.19 -30.30 -12.23
N PRO A 72 2.60 -31.12 -11.25
CA PRO A 72 2.03 -32.45 -11.06
C PRO A 72 0.63 -32.37 -10.41
N ASP A 73 -0.29 -33.23 -10.85
CA ASP A 73 -1.68 -33.32 -10.36
C ASP A 73 -1.83 -33.98 -8.98
N ASN A 74 -0.76 -34.00 -8.18
CA ASN A 74 -0.69 -34.66 -6.87
C ASN A 74 -0.75 -33.61 -5.74
N PHE A 75 -0.43 -34.02 -4.51
CA PHE A 75 -0.38 -33.12 -3.34
C PHE A 75 0.46 -31.85 -3.56
N LEU A 76 1.50 -31.94 -4.40
CA LEU A 76 2.33 -30.81 -4.83
C LEU A 76 1.53 -29.68 -5.49
N TYR A 77 0.39 -29.97 -6.12
CA TYR A 77 -0.52 -28.96 -6.68
C TYR A 77 -1.07 -28.01 -5.60
N HIS A 78 -1.36 -28.53 -4.41
CA HIS A 78 -1.79 -27.72 -3.27
C HIS A 78 -0.64 -26.88 -2.69
N PHE A 79 0.59 -27.41 -2.74
CA PHE A 79 1.77 -26.63 -2.35
C PHE A 79 1.99 -25.43 -3.27
N HIS A 80 1.81 -25.61 -4.59
CA HIS A 80 1.85 -24.51 -5.55
C HIS A 80 0.77 -23.46 -5.28
N LEU A 81 -0.45 -23.87 -4.92
CA LEU A 81 -1.51 -22.93 -4.53
C LEU A 81 -1.11 -22.12 -3.28
N VAL A 82 -0.64 -22.79 -2.22
CA VAL A 82 -0.19 -22.11 -0.99
C VAL A 82 0.99 -21.18 -1.27
N TYR A 83 1.90 -21.58 -2.13
CA TYR A 83 3.03 -20.76 -2.56
C TYR A 83 2.56 -19.51 -3.30
N GLU A 84 1.69 -19.63 -4.30
CA GLU A 84 1.11 -18.48 -5.02
C GLU A 84 0.38 -17.53 -4.09
N THR A 85 -0.46 -18.06 -3.20
CA THR A 85 -1.18 -17.24 -2.21
C THR A 85 -0.22 -16.53 -1.26
N SER A 86 0.81 -17.22 -0.76
CA SER A 86 1.81 -16.63 0.14
C SER A 86 2.60 -15.52 -0.54
N MET A 87 3.02 -15.73 -1.79
CA MET A 87 3.74 -14.72 -2.57
C MET A 87 2.87 -13.48 -2.79
N VAL A 88 1.60 -13.63 -3.17
CA VAL A 88 0.69 -12.48 -3.33
C VAL A 88 0.47 -11.73 -2.03
N ILE A 89 0.23 -12.44 -0.93
CA ILE A 89 0.04 -11.81 0.39
C ILE A 89 1.30 -11.02 0.76
N LEU A 90 2.49 -11.59 0.61
CA LEU A 90 3.76 -10.92 0.91
C LEU A 90 3.98 -9.69 0.01
N SER A 91 3.71 -9.80 -1.29
CA SER A 91 3.80 -8.67 -2.23
C SER A 91 2.81 -7.56 -1.89
N CYS A 92 1.54 -7.88 -1.65
CA CYS A 92 0.50 -6.90 -1.31
C CYS A 92 0.77 -6.22 0.04
N THR A 93 1.17 -6.98 1.06
CA THR A 93 1.52 -6.42 2.38
C THR A 93 2.76 -5.53 2.30
N THR A 94 3.77 -5.92 1.52
CA THR A 94 4.96 -5.09 1.30
C THR A 94 4.60 -3.79 0.58
N ALA A 95 3.84 -3.86 -0.53
CA ALA A 95 3.43 -2.68 -1.28
C ALA A 95 2.60 -1.71 -0.43
N THR A 96 1.56 -2.22 0.25
CA THR A 96 0.72 -1.40 1.13
C THR A 96 1.49 -0.78 2.30
N SER A 97 2.50 -1.47 2.81
CA SER A 97 3.38 -0.96 3.87
C SER A 97 4.27 0.17 3.36
N VAL A 98 4.89 0.00 2.18
CA VAL A 98 5.76 1.02 1.56
C VAL A 98 4.97 2.31 1.27
N ASP A 99 3.77 2.19 0.71
CA ASP A 99 2.88 3.33 0.43
C ASP A 99 2.47 4.05 1.72
N SER A 100 2.06 3.29 2.74
CA SER A 100 1.65 3.85 4.03
C SER A 100 2.81 4.54 4.75
N MET A 101 4.02 3.98 4.66
CA MET A 101 5.23 4.55 5.24
C MET A 101 5.62 5.87 4.56
N PHE A 102 5.51 5.94 3.22
CA PHE A 102 5.68 7.20 2.50
C PHE A 102 4.68 8.26 2.96
N GLY A 103 3.39 7.92 3.02
CA GLY A 103 2.34 8.81 3.52
C GLY A 103 2.61 9.31 4.94
N PHE A 104 3.11 8.43 5.81
CA PHE A 104 3.53 8.80 7.17
C PHE A 104 4.68 9.80 7.20
N TYR A 105 5.70 9.62 6.37
CA TYR A 105 6.79 10.59 6.28
C TYR A 105 6.28 11.97 5.85
N ILE A 106 5.47 12.03 4.78
CA ILE A 106 4.87 13.29 4.31
C ILE A 106 4.03 13.96 5.40
N TYR A 107 3.27 13.19 6.17
CA TYR A 107 2.54 13.69 7.33
C TYR A 107 3.49 14.30 8.38
N GLN A 108 4.59 13.63 8.73
CA GLN A 108 5.56 14.12 9.70
C GLN A 108 6.22 15.44 9.26
N PHE A 109 6.55 15.58 7.98
CA PHE A 109 7.04 16.83 7.41
C PHE A 109 6.02 17.95 7.56
N THR A 110 4.79 17.70 7.09
CA THR A 110 3.69 18.69 7.10
C THR A 110 3.34 19.13 8.53
N SER A 111 3.25 18.16 9.44
CA SER A 111 2.99 18.35 10.87
C SER A 111 4.09 19.21 11.50
N THR A 112 5.35 18.90 11.20
CA THR A 112 6.50 19.64 11.73
C THR A 112 6.54 21.08 11.22
N ILE A 113 6.29 21.30 9.93
CA ILE A 113 6.23 22.64 9.33
C ILE A 113 5.09 23.45 9.96
N ARG A 114 3.88 22.88 10.08
CA ARG A 114 2.75 23.54 10.75
C ARG A 114 3.07 23.92 12.19
N ALA A 115 3.73 23.04 12.95
CA ALA A 115 4.15 23.34 14.32
C ALA A 115 5.19 24.47 14.38
N MET A 116 6.13 24.52 13.43
CA MET A 116 7.10 25.61 13.31
C MET A 116 6.43 26.94 12.95
N THR A 117 5.55 26.96 11.96
CA THR A 117 4.76 28.14 11.59
C THR A 117 3.98 28.67 12.78
N PHE A 118 3.29 27.80 13.52
CA PHE A 118 2.53 28.22 14.69
C PHE A 118 3.40 28.89 15.75
N LYS A 119 4.55 28.29 16.08
CA LYS A 119 5.49 28.87 17.04
C LYS A 119 5.98 30.25 16.60
N LEU A 120 6.26 30.44 15.31
CA LEU A 120 6.69 31.73 14.77
C LEU A 120 5.58 32.79 14.79
N THR A 121 4.33 32.41 14.49
CA THR A 121 3.18 33.33 14.51
C THR A 121 2.73 33.67 15.93
N ASN A 122 2.97 32.79 16.91
CA ASN A 122 2.58 32.97 18.30
C ASN A 122 3.79 32.74 19.22
N PRO A 123 4.77 33.65 19.23
CA PRO A 123 5.98 33.48 20.01
C PRO A 123 5.67 33.48 21.51
N PRO A 124 6.30 32.60 22.30
CA PRO A 124 6.13 32.60 23.74
C PRO A 124 6.74 33.87 24.35
N LEU A 125 6.03 34.47 25.31
CA LEU A 125 6.47 35.72 25.98
C LEU A 125 7.83 35.60 26.69
N THR A 126 8.28 34.38 26.97
CA THR A 126 9.49 34.08 27.74
C THR A 126 10.76 33.92 26.91
N GLU A 127 10.67 33.73 25.58
CA GLU A 127 11.84 33.52 24.73
C GLU A 127 12.11 34.73 23.82
N LYS A 128 13.38 35.07 23.64
CA LYS A 128 13.79 36.03 22.60
C LYS A 128 13.41 35.46 21.23
N PHE A 129 12.65 36.22 20.45
CA PHE A 129 12.23 35.83 19.10
C PHE A 129 13.40 35.40 18.20
N SER A 130 14.58 36.01 18.34
CA SER A 130 15.77 35.61 17.55
C SER A 130 16.24 34.19 17.85
N ASN A 131 16.13 33.72 19.10
CA ASN A 131 16.47 32.34 19.46
C ASN A 131 15.47 31.36 18.85
N LEU A 132 14.18 31.69 18.90
CA LEU A 132 13.12 30.90 18.28
C LEU A 132 13.31 30.78 16.77
N LEU A 133 13.62 31.90 16.10
CA LEU A 133 13.90 31.94 14.66
C LEU A 133 15.12 31.07 14.32
N ARG A 134 16.21 31.20 15.07
CA ARG A 134 17.43 30.39 14.88
C ARG A 134 17.14 28.88 14.99
N ILE A 135 16.35 28.47 15.99
CA ILE A 135 15.94 27.07 16.16
C ILE A 135 15.08 26.61 14.97
N CYS A 136 14.13 27.45 14.53
CA CYS A 136 13.25 27.13 13.41
C CYS A 136 14.03 26.97 12.10
N VAL A 137 14.99 27.87 11.82
CA VAL A 137 15.85 27.79 10.62
C VAL A 137 16.70 26.53 10.66
N ALA A 138 17.34 26.22 11.79
CA ALA A 138 18.13 24.99 11.93
C ALA A 138 17.29 23.73 11.73
N LYS A 139 16.05 23.71 12.24
CA LYS A 139 15.12 22.59 12.05
C LYS A 139 14.63 22.49 10.60
N HIS A 140 14.35 23.62 9.96
CA HIS A 140 13.97 23.66 8.54
C HIS A 140 15.08 23.14 7.63
N GLN A 141 16.34 23.50 7.89
CA GLN A 141 17.50 22.99 7.15
C GLN A 141 17.61 21.45 7.27
N ARG A 142 17.40 20.89 8.46
CA ARG A 142 17.35 19.42 8.65
C ARG A 142 16.19 18.76 7.91
N LEU A 143 15.03 19.41 7.85
CA LEU A 143 13.89 18.92 7.07
C LEU A 143 14.20 18.92 5.57
N LEU A 144 14.87 19.95 5.05
CA LEU A 144 15.30 19.97 3.64
C LEU A 144 16.25 18.81 3.31
N GLN A 145 17.20 18.51 4.19
CA GLN A 145 18.07 17.34 4.03
C GLN A 145 17.27 16.03 4.05
N CYS A 146 16.35 15.88 5.01
CA CYS A 146 15.51 14.69 5.09
C CYS A 146 14.61 14.53 3.85
N ARG A 147 14.09 15.63 3.30
CA ARG A 147 13.34 15.62 2.04
C ARG A 147 14.20 15.09 0.89
N GLN A 148 15.45 15.53 0.77
CA GLN A 148 16.36 15.05 -0.27
C GLN A 148 16.59 13.54 -0.16
N THR A 149 16.79 13.02 1.06
CA THR A 149 16.89 11.57 1.28
C THR A 149 15.61 10.84 0.90
N LEU A 150 14.44 11.37 1.28
CA LEU A 150 13.15 10.77 0.95
C LEU A 150 12.93 10.74 -0.56
N GLU A 151 13.26 11.82 -1.27
CA GLU A 151 13.14 11.94 -2.72
C GLU A 151 14.10 10.97 -3.44
N LEU A 152 15.31 10.79 -2.92
CA LEU A 152 16.27 9.83 -3.47
C LEU A 152 15.77 8.38 -3.38
N VAL A 153 15.11 8.02 -2.28
CA VAL A 153 14.61 6.65 -2.04
C VAL A 153 13.26 6.42 -2.74
N TYR A 154 12.29 7.30 -2.53
CA TYR A 154 10.93 7.12 -3.03
C TYR A 154 10.71 7.67 -4.44
N GLY A 155 11.57 8.56 -4.93
CA GLY A 155 11.47 9.10 -6.30
C GLY A 155 11.45 7.99 -7.36
N PRO A 156 12.42 7.07 -7.37
CA PRO A 156 12.42 5.92 -8.29
C PRO A 156 11.20 5.00 -8.10
N ILE A 157 10.78 4.76 -6.85
CA ILE A 157 9.63 3.90 -6.53
C ILE A 157 8.35 4.48 -7.14
N ILE A 158 8.09 5.77 -6.92
CA ILE A 158 6.92 6.46 -7.45
C ILE A 158 6.96 6.52 -8.97
N PHE A 159 8.13 6.82 -9.55
CA PHE A 159 8.30 6.85 -11.01
C PHE A 159 7.97 5.49 -11.64
N TRP A 160 8.52 4.41 -11.07
CA TRP A 160 8.26 3.06 -11.55
C TRP A 160 6.79 2.67 -11.37
N HIS A 161 6.18 3.05 -10.25
CA HIS A 161 4.76 2.82 -9.98
C HIS A 161 3.87 3.50 -11.04
N ILE A 162 4.16 4.74 -11.42
CA ILE A 162 3.42 5.45 -12.48
C ILE A 162 3.50 4.72 -13.81
N ILE A 163 4.70 4.27 -14.21
CA ILE A 163 4.90 3.53 -15.47
C ILE A 163 4.11 2.22 -15.45
N ILE A 164 4.25 1.42 -14.38
CA ILE A 164 3.54 0.15 -14.24
C ILE A 164 2.03 0.35 -14.30
N ASN A 165 1.50 1.36 -13.61
CA ASN A 165 0.07 1.64 -13.61
C ASN A 165 -0.42 2.07 -15.00
N ALA A 166 0.35 2.88 -15.73
CA ALA A 166 0.00 3.26 -17.10
C ALA A 166 -0.10 2.03 -18.00
N VAL A 167 0.90 1.13 -17.96
CA VAL A 167 0.88 -0.12 -18.73
C VAL A 167 -0.29 -1.02 -18.33
N HIS A 168 -0.57 -1.17 -17.03
CA HIS A 168 -1.71 -1.96 -16.55
C HIS A 168 -3.04 -1.37 -17.02
N LEU A 169 -3.22 -0.05 -16.96
CA LEU A 169 -4.45 0.59 -17.45
C LEU A 169 -4.62 0.39 -18.95
N CYS A 170 -3.55 0.49 -19.74
CA CYS A 170 -3.60 0.20 -21.17
C CYS A 170 -3.99 -1.26 -21.44
N ALA A 171 -3.41 -2.22 -20.72
CA ALA A 171 -3.76 -3.64 -20.85
C ALA A 171 -5.24 -3.90 -20.47
N LEU A 172 -5.71 -3.30 -19.37
CA LEU A 172 -7.11 -3.42 -18.95
C LEU A 172 -8.08 -2.85 -19.99
N ILE A 173 -7.77 -1.68 -20.57
CA ILE A 173 -8.58 -1.09 -21.64
C ILE A 173 -8.64 -2.05 -22.84
N TYR A 174 -7.49 -2.58 -23.27
CA TYR A 174 -7.43 -3.53 -24.38
C TYR A 174 -8.27 -4.78 -24.11
N ASP A 175 -8.14 -5.39 -22.93
CA ASP A 175 -8.92 -6.56 -22.54
C ASP A 175 -10.42 -6.25 -22.53
N THR A 176 -10.83 -5.07 -22.03
CA THR A 176 -12.24 -4.66 -22.05
C THR A 176 -12.77 -4.42 -23.46
N MET A 177 -11.95 -3.89 -24.38
CA MET A 177 -12.35 -3.69 -25.77
C MET A 177 -12.53 -5.02 -26.51
N LEU A 178 -11.61 -5.97 -26.33
CA LEU A 178 -11.73 -7.32 -26.88
C LEU A 178 -12.99 -8.03 -26.42
N VAL A 179 -13.33 -7.92 -25.13
CA VAL A 179 -14.56 -8.50 -24.59
C VAL A 179 -15.80 -7.85 -25.21
N CYS A 180 -15.80 -6.53 -25.40
CA CYS A 180 -16.89 -5.82 -26.07
C CYS A 180 -17.06 -6.24 -27.53
N GLU A 181 -15.97 -6.42 -28.28
CA GLU A 181 -16.02 -6.92 -29.66
C GLU A 181 -16.53 -8.36 -29.74
N TYR A 182 -16.21 -9.21 -28.76
CA TYR A 182 -16.71 -10.59 -28.72
C TYR A 182 -18.20 -10.68 -28.37
N ILE A 183 -18.76 -9.68 -27.69
CA ILE A 183 -20.16 -9.64 -27.25
C ILE A 183 -21.06 -8.91 -28.27
N SER A 184 -20.50 -8.06 -29.13
CA SER A 184 -21.23 -7.33 -30.20
C SER A 184 -21.43 -8.16 -31.46
#